data_AF-A0A699U2W9-F1
#
_entry.id   AF-A0A699U2W9-F1
#
_cell.length_a   1.000
_cell.length_b   1.000
_cell.length_c   1.000
_cell.angle_alpha   90.00
_cell.angle_beta   90.00
_cell.angle_gamma   90.00
#
_symmetry.space_group_name_H-M   'P 1'
#
loop_
_entity.id
_entity.type
_entity.pdbx_description
1 polymer ?
#
loop_
_entity_poly.entity_id
_entity_poly.type
_entity_poly.pdbx_seq_one_letter_code
_entity_poly.pdbx_strand_id
1 'polypeptide(L)'
;MSTQQDIYAAGSENRPPMLNKENYVPWSSRLLRCETAQEIWLRVQQMMKGSDIGIQEKKAKLFNEWERFTSNEGELIESYYHRFLKLLNDLKRNKHFPEKIA
;
A
#
# COMPACT_ATOMS: atom_id res chain seq x y z
N MET A 1 -19.80 0.16 22.37
CA MET A 1 -18.40 0.38 22.76
C MET A 1 -17.56 -0.07 21.58
N SER A 2 -17.04 0.86 20.78
CA SER A 2 -16.22 0.51 19.60
C SER A 2 -14.78 0.33 20.07
N THR A 3 -14.23 -0.84 19.78
CA THR A 3 -12.87 -1.22 20.16
C THR A 3 -11.87 -0.48 19.27
N GLN A 4 -10.73 -0.08 19.84
CA GLN A 4 -9.64 0.64 19.16
C GLN A 4 -9.22 0.02 17.80
N GLN A 5 -9.52 -1.27 17.57
CA GLN A 5 -9.30 -2.00 16.33
C GLN A 5 -10.16 -1.50 15.15
N ASP A 6 -11.38 -1.00 15.39
CA ASP A 6 -12.29 -0.56 14.32
C ASP A 6 -11.80 0.72 13.63
N ILE A 7 -10.99 1.52 14.33
CA ILE A 7 -10.45 2.80 13.83
C ILE A 7 -9.28 2.57 12.86
N TYR A 8 -8.59 1.43 12.95
CA TYR A 8 -7.47 1.09 12.04
C TYR A 8 -7.92 0.60 10.66
N ALA A 9 -9.16 0.10 10.54
CA ALA A 9 -9.65 -0.52 9.31
C ALA A 9 -10.17 0.48 8.27
N ALA A 10 -10.73 1.62 8.68
CA ALA A 10 -11.52 2.50 7.80
C ALA A 10 -10.72 3.58 7.02
N GLY A 11 -9.38 3.47 6.93
CA GLY A 11 -8.57 4.50 6.26
C GLY A 11 -7.22 4.05 5.68
N SER A 12 -6.96 2.74 5.60
CA SER A 12 -5.65 2.19 5.23
C SER A 12 -5.30 2.36 3.76
N GLU A 13 -6.28 2.51 2.87
CA GLU A 13 -6.03 2.58 1.43
C GLU A 13 -5.43 3.94 0.99
N ASN A 14 -5.65 5.01 1.77
CA ASN A 14 -5.24 6.38 1.43
C ASN A 14 -4.41 7.11 2.50
N ARG A 15 -4.17 6.52 3.68
CA ARG A 15 -3.34 7.14 4.72
C ARG A 15 -1.88 6.69 4.55
N PRO A 16 -0.91 7.62 4.43
CA PRO A 16 0.51 7.26 4.46
C PRO A 16 0.80 6.44 5.73
N PRO A 17 1.63 5.38 5.66
CA PRO A 17 2.09 4.69 6.85
C PRO A 17 2.60 5.74 7.82
N MET A 18 2.14 5.70 9.07
CA MET A 18 2.55 6.67 10.08
C MET A 18 4.07 6.78 10.06
N LEU A 19 4.57 7.97 9.73
CA LEU A 19 5.99 8.27 9.78
C LEU A 19 6.45 7.94 11.19
N ASN A 20 7.41 7.03 11.32
CA ASN A 20 8.04 6.83 12.62
C ASN A 20 8.62 8.19 13.09
N LYS A 21 8.76 8.38 14.40
CA LYS A 21 9.20 9.66 14.97
C LYS A 21 10.58 10.09 14.44
N GLU A 22 11.41 9.12 14.06
CA GLU A 22 12.77 9.31 13.53
C GLU A 22 12.78 9.86 12.09
N ASN A 23 11.79 9.49 11.27
CA ASN A 23 11.63 9.98 9.91
C ASN A 23 10.89 11.33 9.85
N TYR A 24 10.24 11.75 10.94
CA TYR A 24 9.48 13.01 10.99
C TYR A 24 10.39 14.25 10.84
N VAL A 25 11.56 14.26 11.47
CA VAL A 25 12.46 15.44 11.52
C VAL A 25 13.11 15.76 10.16
N PRO A 26 13.63 14.78 9.39
CA PRO A 26 14.13 15.05 8.03
C PRO A 26 13.01 15.38 7.03
N TRP A 27 11.80 14.89 7.25
CA TRP A 27 10.67 15.10 6.35
C TRP A 27 10.00 16.45 6.55
N SER A 28 9.83 16.89 7.80
CA SER A 28 9.26 18.20 8.12
C SER A 28 10.03 19.34 7.45
N SER A 29 11.36 19.28 7.48
CA SER A 29 12.26 20.25 6.81
C SER A 29 12.04 20.34 5.29
N ARG A 30 11.63 19.24 4.65
CA ARG A 30 11.36 19.18 3.21
C ARG A 30 9.94 19.62 2.85
N LEU A 31 8.99 19.47 3.77
CA LEU A 31 7.58 19.84 3.59
C LEU A 31 7.28 21.30 3.97
N LEU A 32 8.11 21.91 4.82
CA LEU A 32 8.03 23.32 5.23
C LEU A 32 8.13 24.34 4.08
N ARG A 33 8.57 23.91 2.89
CA ARG A 33 8.71 24.75 1.69
C ARG A 33 7.51 24.69 0.74
N CYS A 34 6.49 23.89 1.07
CA CYS A 34 5.28 23.75 0.26
C CYS A 34 4.21 24.70 0.79
N GLU A 35 3.51 25.39 -0.11
CA GLU A 35 2.49 26.39 0.23
C GLU A 35 1.08 25.79 0.17
N THR A 36 0.91 24.74 -0.64
CA THR A 36 -0.40 24.10 -0.85
C THR A 36 -0.41 22.65 -0.38
N ALA A 37 -1.60 22.17 0.01
CA ALA A 37 -1.81 20.76 0.34
C ALA A 37 -1.47 19.82 -0.84
N GLN A 38 -1.66 20.28 -2.08
CA GLN A 38 -1.32 19.53 -3.29
C GLN A 38 0.20 19.36 -3.45
N GLU A 39 0.98 20.40 -3.20
CA GLU A 39 2.44 20.34 -3.23
C GLU A 39 2.99 19.43 -2.14
N ILE A 40 2.45 19.55 -0.91
CA ILE A 40 2.79 18.67 0.20
C ILE A 40 2.54 17.21 -0.20
N TRP A 41 1.35 16.91 -0.75
CA TRP A 41 0.99 15.56 -1.19
C TRP A 41 1.93 15.01 -2.26
N LEU A 42 2.21 15.81 -3.30
CA LEU A 42 3.13 15.41 -4.37
C LEU A 42 4.54 15.17 -3.84
N ARG A 43 5.00 16.00 -2.89
CA ARG A 43 6.33 15.87 -2.29
C ARG A 43 6.45 14.63 -1.42
N VAL A 44 5.42 14.32 -0.64
CA VAL A 44 5.33 13.07 0.14
C VAL A 44 5.38 11.86 -0.80
N GLN A 45 4.60 11.85 -1.88
CA GLN A 45 4.63 10.77 -2.88
C GLN A 45 6.03 10.57 -3.49
N GLN A 46 6.73 11.66 -3.84
CA GLN A 46 8.10 11.59 -4.35
C GLN A 46 9.08 11.03 -3.32
N MET A 47 8.95 11.44 -2.05
CA MET A 47 9.84 10.98 -0.98
C MET A 47 9.61 9.52 -0.61
N MET A 48 8.38 9.04 -0.74
CA MET A 48 8.04 7.65 -0.48
C MET A 48 8.58 6.73 -1.58
N LYS A 49 8.64 7.20 -2.83
CA LYS A 49 9.12 6.42 -3.97
C LYS A 49 10.57 5.95 -3.76
N GLY A 50 10.76 4.63 -3.66
CA GLY A 50 12.07 4.00 -3.48
C GLY A 50 12.62 4.03 -2.05
N SER A 51 11.90 4.63 -1.10
CA SER A 51 12.21 4.49 0.33
C SER A 51 11.73 3.14 0.86
N ASP A 52 12.31 2.67 1.95
CA ASP A 52 11.85 1.45 2.64
C ASP A 52 10.36 1.54 3.01
N ILE A 53 9.89 2.72 3.42
CA ILE A 53 8.46 2.97 3.72
C ILE A 53 7.60 2.73 2.48
N GLY A 54 7.95 3.33 1.34
CA GLY A 54 7.19 3.15 0.11
C GLY A 54 7.25 1.73 -0.43
N ILE A 55 8.37 1.02 -0.20
CA ILE A 55 8.50 -0.41 -0.54
C ILE A 55 7.58 -1.25 0.35
N GLN A 56 7.57 -1.03 1.67
CA GLN A 56 6.69 -1.75 2.61
C GLN A 56 5.22 -1.44 2.37
N GLU A 57 4.85 -0.21 2.04
CA GLU A 57 3.46 0.13 1.71
C GLU A 57 3.00 -0.56 0.43
N LYS A 58 3.82 -0.53 -0.62
CA LYS A 58 3.52 -1.24 -1.88
C LYS A 58 3.32 -2.74 -1.62
N LYS A 59 4.14 -3.32 -0.73
CA LYS A 59 4.00 -4.71 -0.28
C LYS A 59 2.67 -4.92 0.46
N ALA A 60 2.35 -4.09 1.45
CA ALA A 60 1.12 -4.20 2.24
C ALA A 60 -0.13 -4.13 1.35
N LYS A 61 -0.14 -3.23 0.36
CA LYS A 61 -1.25 -3.12 -0.61
C LYS A 61 -1.45 -4.39 -1.43
N LEU A 62 -0.36 -4.96 -1.97
CA LEU A 62 -0.43 -6.21 -2.74
C LEU A 62 -0.90 -7.41 -1.89
N PHE A 63 -0.47 -7.49 -0.62
CA PHE A 63 -0.94 -8.54 0.29
C PHE A 63 -2.43 -8.39 0.63
N ASN A 64 -2.90 -7.17 0.88
CA ASN A 64 -4.32 -6.89 1.10
C ASN A 64 -5.17 -7.23 -0.14
N GLU A 65 -4.68 -6.90 -1.34
CA GLU A 65 -5.32 -7.30 -2.61
C GLU A 65 -5.40 -8.82 -2.76
N TRP A 66 -4.33 -9.54 -2.40
CA TRP A 66 -4.30 -11.01 -2.40
C TRP A 66 -5.27 -11.61 -1.39
N GLU A 67 -5.29 -11.13 -0.15
CA GLU A 67 -6.18 -11.63 0.89
C GLU A 67 -7.66 -11.45 0.53
N ARG A 68 -7.99 -10.33 -0.14
CA ARG A 68 -9.35 -10.03 -0.60
C ARG A 68 -9.67 -10.62 -1.98
N PHE A 69 -8.73 -11.32 -2.62
CA PHE A 69 -8.90 -11.83 -3.97
C PHE A 69 -9.93 -12.95 -4.01
N THR A 70 -11.07 -12.67 -4.64
CA THR A 70 -12.18 -13.62 -4.80
C THR A 70 -12.80 -13.46 -6.19
N SER A 71 -13.60 -14.44 -6.60
CA SER A 71 -14.39 -14.36 -7.83
C SER A 71 -15.54 -13.37 -7.64
N ASN A 72 -15.81 -12.56 -8.66
CA ASN A 72 -16.98 -11.69 -8.65
C ASN A 72 -18.21 -12.45 -9.17
N GLU A 73 -19.41 -12.05 -8.74
CA GLU A 73 -20.64 -12.63 -9.26
C GLU A 73 -20.76 -12.38 -10.78
N GLY A 74 -21.09 -13.44 -11.53
CA GLY A 74 -21.18 -13.37 -13.00
C GLY A 74 -19.84 -13.24 -13.74
N GLU A 75 -18.71 -13.35 -13.04
CA GLU A 75 -17.40 -13.30 -13.70
C GLU A 75 -17.13 -14.55 -14.53
N LEU A 76 -16.75 -14.34 -15.79
CA LEU A 76 -16.29 -15.41 -16.66
C LEU A 76 -14.97 -15.98 -16.13
N ILE A 77 -14.81 -17.31 -16.24
CA ILE A 77 -13.60 -18.02 -15.82
C ILE A 77 -12.33 -17.41 -16.44
N GLU A 78 -12.39 -17.01 -17.71
CA GLU A 78 -11.26 -16.36 -18.39
C GLU A 78 -10.85 -15.03 -17.74
N SER A 79 -11.83 -14.19 -17.38
CA SER A 79 -11.59 -12.92 -16.66
C SER A 79 -10.96 -13.17 -15.29
N TYR A 80 -11.48 -14.16 -14.55
CA TYR A 80 -10.95 -14.54 -13.25
C TYR A 80 -9.47 -14.94 -13.36
N TYR A 81 -9.14 -15.84 -14.30
CA TYR A 81 -7.76 -16.26 -14.53
C TYR A 81 -6.86 -15.11 -14.98
N HIS A 82 -7.36 -14.19 -15.80
CA HIS A 82 -6.60 -13.01 -16.21
C HIS A 82 -6.23 -12.12 -15.01
N ARG A 83 -7.20 -11.80 -14.13
CA ARG A 83 -6.95 -11.01 -12.90
C ARG A 83 -5.98 -11.73 -11.97
N PHE A 84 -6.15 -13.04 -11.80
CA PHE A 84 -5.29 -13.86 -10.97
C PHE A 84 -3.84 -13.87 -11.48
N LEU A 85 -3.63 -14.09 -12.78
CA LEU A 85 -2.30 -14.08 -13.39
C LEU A 85 -1.63 -12.71 -13.28
N LYS A 86 -2.40 -11.62 -13.43
CA LYS A 86 -1.89 -10.26 -13.21
C LYS A 86 -1.40 -10.07 -11.78
N LEU A 87 -2.22 -10.45 -10.79
CA LEU A 87 -1.85 -10.36 -9.38
C LEU A 87 -0.62 -11.20 -9.04
N LEU A 88 -0.54 -12.44 -9.55
CA LEU A 88 0.64 -13.29 -9.40
C LEU A 88 1.89 -12.66 -10.02
N ASN A 89 1.78 -12.08 -11.20
CA ASN A 89 2.90 -11.42 -11.86
C ASN A 89 3.38 -10.20 -11.07
N ASP A 90 2.46 -9.42 -10.50
CA ASP A 90 2.80 -8.30 -9.64
C ASP A 90 3.48 -8.77 -8.35
N LEU A 91 3.02 -9.85 -7.72
CA LEU A 91 3.69 -10.46 -6.56
C LEU A 91 5.11 -10.93 -6.91
N LYS A 92 5.30 -11.64 -8.03
CA LYS A 92 6.62 -12.11 -8.50
C LYS A 92 7.59 -10.96 -8.77
N ARG A 93 7.12 -9.90 -9.43
CA ARG A 93 7.96 -8.72 -9.78
C ARG A 93 8.41 -7.94 -8.54
N ASN A 94 7.70 -8.05 -7.43
CA ASN A 94 8.08 -7.44 -6.15
C ASN A 94 8.93 -8.37 -5.26
N LYS A 95 9.53 -9.43 -5.82
CA LYS A 95 10.56 -10.33 -5.22
C LYS A 95 10.16 -11.07 -3.94
N HIS A 96 8.88 -11.16 -3.59
CA HIS A 96 8.48 -11.80 -2.34
C HIS A 96 7.25 -12.68 -2.54
N PHE A 97 7.51 -13.93 -2.94
CA PHE A 97 6.61 -15.04 -2.62
C PHE A 97 6.85 -15.45 -1.16
N PRO A 98 5.81 -15.80 -0.38
CA PRO A 98 6.03 -16.63 0.79
C PRO A 98 6.60 -17.96 0.29
N GLU A 99 7.87 -18.25 0.61
CA GLU A 99 8.56 -19.50 0.24
C GLU A 99 7.96 -20.75 0.89
N LYS A 100 6.90 -20.63 1.69
CA LYS A 100 6.31 -21.77 2.40
C LYS A 100 4.79 -21.63 2.47
N ILE A 101 4.13 -22.38 1.59
CA ILE A 101 2.89 -23.06 1.97
C ILE A 101 3.27 -24.55 1.91
N ALA A 102 3.63 -25.10 3.08
CA ALA A 102 3.85 -26.52 3.31
C ALA A 102 2.96 -26.91 4.48
#